data_AF-A0A525J1D8-F1
#
_entry.id   AF-A0A525J1D8-F1
#
_cell.length_a   1.000
_cell.length_b   1.000
_cell.length_c   1.000
_cell.angle_alpha   90.00
_cell.angle_beta   90.00
_cell.angle_gamma   90.00
#
_symmetry.space_group_name_H-M   'P 1'
#
loop_
_entity.id
_entity.type
_entity.pdbx_description
1 polymer ?
#
loop_
_entity_poly.entity_id
_entity_poly.type
_entity_poly.pdbx_seq_one_letter_code
_entity_poly.pdbx_strand_id
1 'polypeptide(L)'
;MSAQESMEHAEHAEHASGENKKIALLIAVIALFLALSETLGKGAQTESISKNVEASNLWAFFQAKSIRRTVVQATSDQAKLSLGVMGDAAAKAALQKQIDEWQKTAARYRSEPETGEGSEQLSERAKHAEKERDLATAKYHHFELASAAFQIGIVLASATIITGIIALAWISGLLALAGVGFTVLGMVAPHALHLAL
;
A
#
# COMPACT_ATOMS: atom_id res chain seq x y z
N MET A 1 -54.83 -40.75 10.08
CA MET A 1 -54.08 -39.69 10.78
C MET A 1 -52.56 -39.93 10.74
N SER A 2 -52.05 -41.15 10.87
CA SER A 2 -50.59 -41.41 10.90
C SER A 2 -49.83 -41.20 9.58
N ALA A 3 -50.44 -41.47 8.42
CA ALA A 3 -49.76 -41.33 7.11
C ALA A 3 -49.61 -39.86 6.66
N GLN A 4 -50.48 -38.98 7.13
CA GLN A 4 -50.48 -37.56 6.78
C GLN A 4 -49.45 -36.79 7.63
N GLU A 5 -49.33 -37.12 8.93
CA GLU A 5 -48.26 -36.61 9.80
C GLU A 5 -46.87 -37.07 9.34
N SER A 6 -46.70 -38.32 8.89
CA SER A 6 -45.40 -38.77 8.38
C SER A 6 -45.01 -38.11 7.06
N MET A 7 -46.00 -37.77 6.21
CA MET A 7 -45.77 -37.01 4.97
C MET A 7 -45.43 -35.55 5.26
N GLU A 8 -46.13 -34.88 6.19
CA GLU A 8 -45.80 -33.49 6.57
C GLU A 8 -44.40 -33.38 7.18
N HIS A 9 -43.99 -34.32 8.04
CA HIS A 9 -42.62 -34.35 8.57
C HIS A 9 -41.56 -34.62 7.51
N ALA A 10 -41.87 -35.45 6.50
CA ALA A 10 -40.97 -35.71 5.38
C ALA A 10 -40.84 -34.48 4.45
N GLU A 11 -41.93 -33.78 4.15
CA GLU A 11 -41.90 -32.53 3.37
C GLU A 11 -41.12 -31.44 4.10
N HIS A 12 -41.35 -31.23 5.40
CA HIS A 12 -40.59 -30.25 6.19
C HIS A 12 -39.09 -30.58 6.27
N ALA A 13 -38.72 -31.86 6.37
CA ALA A 13 -37.33 -32.29 6.36
C ALA A 13 -36.68 -32.10 4.98
N GLU A 14 -37.40 -32.38 3.89
CA GLU A 14 -36.89 -32.22 2.53
C GLU A 14 -36.69 -30.73 2.20
N HIS A 15 -37.66 -29.87 2.54
CA HIS A 15 -37.56 -28.41 2.39
C HIS A 15 -36.39 -27.82 3.19
N ALA A 16 -36.23 -28.19 4.46
CA ALA A 16 -35.09 -27.75 5.27
C ALA A 16 -33.75 -28.23 4.71
N SER A 17 -33.70 -29.45 4.15
CA SER A 17 -32.49 -29.97 3.49
C SER A 17 -32.12 -29.18 2.22
N GLY A 18 -33.12 -28.72 1.46
CA GLY A 18 -32.95 -27.92 0.26
C GLY A 18 -32.45 -26.50 0.56
N GLU A 19 -32.98 -25.87 1.60
CA GLU A 19 -32.54 -24.54 2.06
C GLU A 19 -31.10 -24.59 2.58
N ASN A 20 -30.75 -25.58 3.40
CA ASN A 20 -29.39 -25.74 3.91
C ASN A 20 -28.35 -25.95 2.80
N LYS A 21 -28.69 -26.70 1.74
CA LYS A 21 -27.82 -26.84 0.55
C LYS A 21 -27.58 -25.51 -0.17
N LYS A 22 -28.62 -24.66 -0.30
CA LYS A 22 -28.49 -23.32 -0.91
C LYS A 22 -27.60 -22.41 -0.07
N ILE A 23 -27.75 -22.42 1.25
CA ILE A 23 -26.90 -21.62 2.16
C ILE A 23 -25.46 -22.14 2.15
N ALA A 24 -25.24 -23.44 2.10
CA ALA A 24 -23.90 -24.01 1.97
C ALA A 24 -23.22 -23.58 0.65
N LEU A 25 -23.95 -23.55 -0.46
CA LEU A 25 -23.45 -23.03 -1.73
C LEU A 25 -23.12 -21.52 -1.64
N LEU A 26 -23.96 -20.72 -0.98
CA LEU A 26 -23.69 -19.31 -0.72
C LEU A 26 -22.37 -19.13 0.04
N ILE A 27 -22.15 -19.89 1.12
CA ILE A 27 -20.90 -19.86 1.90
C ILE A 27 -19.70 -20.17 1.00
N ALA A 28 -19.79 -21.21 0.16
CA ALA A 28 -18.70 -21.59 -0.74
C ALA A 28 -18.35 -20.47 -1.73
N VAL A 29 -19.37 -19.77 -2.27
CA VAL A 29 -19.17 -18.63 -3.17
C VAL A 29 -18.53 -17.45 -2.42
N ILE A 30 -19.00 -17.11 -1.21
CA ILE A 30 -18.42 -16.03 -0.41
C ILE A 30 -16.96 -16.36 -0.05
N ALA A 31 -16.66 -17.61 0.30
CA ALA A 31 -15.31 -18.06 0.62
C ALA A 31 -14.35 -17.95 -0.58
N LEU A 32 -14.83 -18.19 -1.81
CA LEU A 32 -14.04 -17.96 -3.02
C LEU A 32 -13.65 -16.48 -3.16
N PHE A 33 -14.62 -15.57 -2.97
CA PHE A 33 -14.34 -14.13 -3.02
C PHE A 33 -13.44 -13.66 -1.88
N LEU A 34 -13.59 -14.21 -0.68
CA LEU A 34 -12.68 -13.97 0.44
C LEU A 34 -11.24 -14.36 0.07
N ALA A 35 -11.03 -15.56 -0.47
CA ALA A 35 -9.69 -16.02 -0.85
C ALA A 35 -9.05 -15.10 -1.91
N LEU A 36 -9.84 -14.60 -2.87
CA LEU A 36 -9.37 -13.63 -3.86
C LEU A 36 -9.01 -12.29 -3.20
N SER A 37 -9.89 -11.76 -2.33
CA SER A 37 -9.67 -10.50 -1.63
C SER A 37 -8.43 -10.55 -0.74
N GLU A 38 -8.23 -11.62 0.04
CA GLU A 38 -7.04 -11.80 0.87
C GLU A 38 -5.76 -11.93 0.04
N THR A 39 -5.81 -12.60 -1.11
CA THR A 39 -4.66 -12.74 -2.01
C THR A 39 -4.26 -11.38 -2.59
N LEU A 40 -5.23 -10.61 -3.07
CA LEU A 40 -5.01 -9.26 -3.58
C LEU A 40 -4.55 -8.29 -2.47
N GLY A 41 -5.13 -8.41 -1.27
CA GLY A 41 -4.74 -7.65 -0.09
C GLY A 41 -3.28 -7.89 0.28
N LYS A 42 -2.85 -9.15 0.39
CA LYS A 42 -1.44 -9.50 0.66
C LYS A 42 -0.50 -8.97 -0.42
N GLY A 43 -0.90 -9.03 -1.69
CA GLY A 43 -0.14 -8.44 -2.80
C GLY A 43 0.04 -6.92 -2.64
N ALA A 44 -1.05 -6.20 -2.37
CA ALA A 44 -1.03 -4.75 -2.16
C ALA A 44 -0.22 -4.35 -0.91
N GLN A 45 -0.32 -5.13 0.17
CA GLN A 45 0.49 -4.94 1.37
C GLN A 45 1.97 -5.12 1.09
N THR A 46 2.35 -6.17 0.36
CA THR A 46 3.74 -6.45 -0.03
C THR A 46 4.30 -5.31 -0.88
N GLU A 47 3.52 -4.83 -1.85
CA GLU A 47 3.89 -3.70 -2.70
C GLU A 47 4.06 -2.41 -1.87
N SER A 48 3.14 -2.11 -0.94
CA SER A 48 3.25 -0.96 -0.05
C SER A 48 4.53 -1.02 0.79
N ILE A 49 4.84 -2.17 1.40
CA ILE A 49 6.07 -2.34 2.19
C ILE A 49 7.30 -2.16 1.29
N SER A 50 7.32 -2.79 0.12
CA SER A 50 8.42 -2.68 -0.85
C SER A 50 8.68 -1.21 -1.24
N LYS A 51 7.62 -0.47 -1.59
CA LYS A 51 7.69 0.94 -1.97
C LYS A 51 8.06 1.86 -0.82
N ASN A 52 7.64 1.54 0.40
CA ASN A 52 8.07 2.25 1.58
C ASN A 52 9.57 2.07 1.86
N VAL A 53 10.10 0.85 1.68
CA VAL A 53 11.54 0.57 1.78
C VAL A 53 12.30 1.31 0.67
N GLU A 54 11.80 1.28 -0.57
CA GLU A 54 12.39 2.03 -1.69
C GLU A 54 12.46 3.53 -1.39
N ALA A 55 11.36 4.15 -0.96
CA ALA A 55 11.30 5.57 -0.59
C ALA A 55 12.26 5.90 0.56
N SER A 56 12.31 5.07 1.60
CA SER A 56 13.21 5.24 2.74
C SER A 56 14.68 5.22 2.30
N ASN A 57 15.05 4.27 1.45
CA ASN A 57 16.40 4.18 0.89
C ASN A 57 16.75 5.42 0.05
N LEU A 58 15.84 5.89 -0.81
CA LEU A 58 16.04 7.08 -1.62
C LEU A 58 16.23 8.34 -0.75
N TRP A 59 15.44 8.49 0.30
CA TRP A 59 15.62 9.57 1.28
C TRP A 59 16.93 9.46 2.06
N ALA A 60 17.39 8.24 2.38
CA ALA A 60 18.69 8.05 2.99
C ALA A 60 19.83 8.48 2.06
N PHE A 61 19.77 8.12 0.76
CA PHE A 61 20.74 8.57 -0.23
C PHE A 61 20.70 10.09 -0.44
N PHE A 62 19.51 10.69 -0.49
CA PHE A 62 19.34 12.13 -0.55
C PHE A 62 20.03 12.83 0.63
N GLN A 63 19.76 12.37 1.85
CA GLN A 63 20.36 12.92 3.07
C GLN A 63 21.88 12.76 3.04
N ALA A 64 22.40 11.60 2.64
CA ALA A 64 23.84 11.37 2.53
C ALA A 64 24.50 12.33 1.51
N LYS A 65 23.91 12.52 0.32
CA LYS A 65 24.43 13.48 -0.66
C LYS A 65 24.30 14.92 -0.18
N SER A 66 23.21 15.27 0.50
CA SER A 66 23.02 16.61 1.09
C SER A 66 24.10 16.92 2.13
N ILE A 67 24.39 15.98 3.04
CA ILE A 67 25.46 16.13 4.03
C ILE A 67 26.83 16.29 3.34
N ARG A 68 27.17 15.41 2.38
CA ARG A 68 28.44 15.51 1.63
C ARG A 68 28.57 16.84 0.91
N ARG A 69 27.49 17.34 0.31
CA ARG A 69 27.43 18.65 -0.33
C ARG A 69 27.69 19.77 0.68
N THR A 70 27.00 19.77 1.82
CA THR A 70 27.18 20.77 2.88
C THR A 70 28.62 20.79 3.38
N VAL A 71 29.25 19.64 3.58
CA VAL A 71 30.67 19.55 3.99
C VAL A 71 31.57 20.19 2.95
N VAL A 72 31.45 19.81 1.67
CA VAL A 72 32.29 20.36 0.59
C VAL A 72 32.07 21.86 0.41
N GLN A 73 30.83 22.34 0.53
CA GLN A 73 30.52 23.77 0.48
C GLN A 73 31.15 24.53 1.66
N ALA A 74 31.00 24.03 2.89
CA ALA A 74 31.60 24.64 4.06
C ALA A 74 33.14 24.69 3.96
N THR A 75 33.78 23.62 3.47
CA THR A 75 35.23 23.60 3.20
C THR A 75 35.62 24.63 2.14
N SER A 76 34.86 24.75 1.05
CA SER A 76 35.09 25.75 0.00
C SER A 76 34.97 27.17 0.53
N ASP A 77 33.94 27.45 1.35
CA ASP A 77 33.72 28.77 1.93
C ASP A 77 34.80 29.15 2.94
N GLN A 78 35.24 28.19 3.78
CA GLN A 78 36.39 28.40 4.66
C GLN A 78 37.68 28.68 3.89
N ALA A 79 37.92 27.97 2.78
CA ALA A 79 39.09 28.18 1.93
C ALA A 79 39.08 29.55 1.24
N LYS A 80 37.90 30.07 0.85
CA LYS A 80 37.77 31.43 0.28
C LYS A 80 38.19 32.51 1.26
N LEU A 81 37.91 32.34 2.56
CA LEU A 81 38.37 33.29 3.59
C LEU A 81 39.90 33.35 3.65
N SER A 82 40.58 32.21 3.45
CA SER A 82 42.05 32.14 3.45
C SER A 82 42.71 32.81 2.24
N LEU A 83 42.03 32.91 1.09
CA LEU A 83 42.57 33.56 -0.12
C LEU A 83 42.95 35.03 0.12
N GLY A 84 42.16 35.75 0.95
CA GLY A 84 42.39 37.17 1.25
C GLY A 84 43.62 37.43 2.12
N VAL A 85 44.08 36.42 2.87
CA VAL A 85 45.18 36.55 3.85
C VAL A 85 46.49 35.93 3.33
N MET A 86 46.44 35.15 2.25
CA MET A 86 47.63 34.57 1.63
C MET A 86 48.51 35.63 0.97
N GLY A 87 49.83 35.48 1.11
CA GLY A 87 50.82 36.37 0.47
C GLY A 87 51.39 35.81 -0.84
N ASP A 88 51.58 34.49 -0.92
CA ASP A 88 52.20 33.84 -2.08
C ASP A 88 51.24 33.64 -3.26
N ALA A 89 51.66 34.02 -4.46
CA ALA A 89 50.85 34.01 -5.67
C ALA A 89 50.62 32.58 -6.20
N ALA A 90 51.62 31.70 -6.10
CA ALA A 90 51.49 30.31 -6.55
C ALA A 90 50.52 29.53 -5.66
N ALA A 91 50.63 29.69 -4.34
CA ALA A 91 49.72 29.11 -3.37
C ALA A 91 48.27 29.63 -3.56
N LYS A 92 48.09 30.93 -3.86
CA LYS A 92 46.75 31.50 -4.17
C LYS A 92 46.11 30.83 -5.37
N ALA A 93 46.86 30.66 -6.47
CA ALA A 93 46.35 30.02 -7.67
C ALA A 93 45.97 28.54 -7.41
N ALA A 94 46.77 27.81 -6.64
CA ALA A 94 46.47 26.43 -6.26
C ALA A 94 45.21 26.33 -5.40
N LEU A 95 45.06 27.21 -4.40
CA LEU A 95 43.87 27.24 -3.53
C LEU A 95 42.60 27.62 -4.30
N GLN A 96 42.68 28.60 -5.21
CA GLN A 96 41.56 28.98 -6.07
C GLN A 96 41.10 27.80 -6.93
N LYS A 97 42.04 27.06 -7.54
CA LYS A 97 41.71 25.87 -8.32
C LYS A 97 40.99 24.82 -7.46
N GLN A 98 41.47 24.58 -6.24
CA GLN A 98 40.85 23.63 -5.31
C GLN A 98 39.42 24.06 -4.91
N ILE A 99 39.21 25.36 -4.70
CA ILE A 99 37.87 25.94 -4.45
C ILE A 99 36.94 25.68 -5.62
N ASP A 100 37.39 25.92 -6.85
CA ASP A 100 36.58 25.71 -8.06
C ASP A 100 36.21 24.22 -8.23
N GLU A 101 37.13 23.30 -7.94
CA GLU A 101 36.89 21.86 -7.96
C GLU A 101 35.86 21.41 -6.90
N TRP A 102 35.94 21.96 -5.69
CA TRP A 102 34.95 21.71 -4.64
C TRP A 102 33.58 22.28 -5.00
N GLN A 103 33.52 23.48 -5.59
CA GLN A 103 32.25 24.06 -6.06
C GLN A 103 31.61 23.21 -7.16
N LYS A 104 32.39 22.73 -8.13
CA LYS A 104 31.91 21.79 -9.17
C LYS A 104 31.39 20.49 -8.55
N THR A 105 32.09 19.96 -7.56
CA THR A 105 31.68 18.74 -6.84
C THR A 105 30.37 18.95 -6.07
N ALA A 106 30.22 20.09 -5.38
CA ALA A 106 28.99 20.44 -4.69
C ALA A 106 27.80 20.64 -5.65
N ALA A 107 28.05 21.21 -6.84
CA ALA A 107 27.04 21.32 -7.90
C ALA A 107 26.60 19.96 -8.42
N ARG A 108 27.55 19.04 -8.66
CA ARG A 108 27.25 17.67 -9.09
C ARG A 108 26.45 16.88 -8.05
N TYR A 109 26.76 17.01 -6.76
CA TYR A 109 25.95 16.36 -5.71
C TYR A 109 24.52 16.88 -5.66
N ARG A 110 24.29 18.15 -6.01
CA ARG A 110 22.94 18.72 -6.10
C ARG A 110 22.16 18.14 -7.27
N SER A 111 22.77 18.15 -8.46
CA SER A 111 22.11 17.69 -9.69
C SER A 111 23.09 16.91 -10.55
N GLU A 112 22.72 15.67 -10.83
CA GLU A 112 23.48 14.75 -11.68
C GLU A 112 22.49 13.99 -12.59
N PRO A 113 21.97 14.66 -13.64
CA PRO A 113 20.90 14.11 -14.46
C PRO A 113 21.29 12.83 -15.20
N GLU A 114 22.57 12.71 -15.56
CA GLU A 114 23.10 11.59 -16.35
C GLU A 114 23.00 10.25 -15.61
N THR A 115 23.20 10.25 -14.29
CA THR A 115 23.10 9.06 -13.44
C THR A 115 21.78 9.00 -12.68
N GLY A 116 21.04 10.12 -12.59
CA GLY A 116 19.82 10.23 -11.79
C GLY A 116 20.07 10.14 -10.29
N GLU A 117 21.32 10.36 -9.86
CA GLU A 117 21.73 10.25 -8.46
C GLU A 117 21.92 11.60 -7.77
N GLY A 118 21.73 12.74 -8.44
CA GLY A 118 21.79 14.03 -7.76
C GLY A 118 20.69 14.15 -6.70
N SER A 119 20.92 14.96 -5.66
CA SER A 119 19.93 15.16 -4.59
C SER A 119 18.54 15.56 -5.12
N GLU A 120 18.48 16.41 -6.15
CA GLU A 120 17.19 16.78 -6.77
C GLU A 120 16.49 15.56 -7.37
N GLN A 121 17.20 14.76 -8.16
CA GLN A 121 16.64 13.54 -8.80
C GLN A 121 16.26 12.47 -7.77
N LEU A 122 17.07 12.27 -6.73
CA LEU A 122 16.77 11.35 -5.63
C LEU A 122 15.49 11.75 -4.90
N SER A 123 15.29 13.04 -4.65
CA SER A 123 14.09 13.53 -3.96
C SER A 123 12.82 13.34 -4.79
N GLU A 124 12.88 13.53 -6.10
CA GLU A 124 11.73 13.31 -6.99
C GLU A 124 11.37 11.82 -7.09
N ARG A 125 12.38 10.94 -7.20
CA ARG A 125 12.18 9.50 -7.15
C ARG A 125 11.61 9.04 -5.81
N ALA A 126 12.07 9.61 -4.69
CA ALA A 126 11.55 9.29 -3.36
C ALA A 126 10.06 9.63 -3.26
N LYS A 127 9.66 10.83 -3.68
CA LYS A 127 8.24 11.24 -3.73
C LYS A 127 7.40 10.36 -4.65
N HIS A 128 7.96 9.90 -5.76
CA HIS A 128 7.25 8.98 -6.65
C HIS A 128 7.00 7.63 -5.96
N ALA A 129 8.03 7.06 -5.32
CA ALA A 129 7.90 5.83 -4.54
C ALA A 129 6.91 5.98 -3.38
N GLU A 130 6.85 7.15 -2.72
CA GLU A 130 5.83 7.46 -1.71
C GLU A 130 4.41 7.44 -2.29
N LYS A 131 4.19 8.05 -3.46
CA LYS A 131 2.88 8.01 -4.12
C LYS A 131 2.46 6.58 -4.49
N GLU A 132 3.40 5.76 -4.98
CA GLU A 132 3.14 4.36 -5.29
C GLU A 132 2.82 3.55 -4.02
N ARG A 133 3.56 3.79 -2.93
CA ARG A 133 3.26 3.23 -1.61
C ARG A 133 1.86 3.61 -1.15
N ASP A 134 1.48 4.89 -1.27
CA ASP A 134 0.20 5.38 -0.79
C ASP A 134 -0.96 4.76 -1.60
N LEU A 135 -0.78 4.64 -2.92
CA LEU A 135 -1.70 3.91 -3.79
C LEU A 135 -1.83 2.43 -3.37
N ALA A 136 -0.72 1.74 -3.12
CA ALA A 136 -0.74 0.34 -2.71
C ALA A 136 -1.39 0.15 -1.33
N THR A 137 -1.13 1.06 -0.40
CA THR A 137 -1.77 1.08 0.93
C THR A 137 -3.29 1.29 0.83
N ALA A 138 -3.72 2.20 -0.04
CA ALA A 138 -5.14 2.45 -0.24
C ALA A 138 -5.87 1.22 -0.84
N LYS A 139 -5.24 0.54 -1.81
CA LYS A 139 -5.73 -0.76 -2.32
C LYS A 139 -5.85 -1.80 -1.20
N TYR A 140 -4.82 -1.93 -0.38
CA TYR A 140 -4.78 -2.87 0.73
C TYR A 140 -5.96 -2.67 1.69
N HIS A 141 -6.25 -1.43 2.10
CA HIS A 141 -7.38 -1.14 2.99
C HIS A 141 -8.74 -1.55 2.40
N HIS A 142 -8.94 -1.38 1.09
CA HIS A 142 -10.17 -1.85 0.45
C HIS A 142 -10.30 -3.38 0.44
N PHE A 143 -9.21 -4.09 0.17
CA PHE A 143 -9.22 -5.55 0.23
C PHE A 143 -9.44 -6.07 1.65
N GLU A 144 -8.90 -5.41 2.68
CA GLU A 144 -9.17 -5.76 4.08
C GLU A 144 -10.64 -5.57 4.45
N LEU A 145 -11.27 -4.45 4.05
CA LEU A 145 -12.69 -4.23 4.28
C LEU A 145 -13.58 -5.24 3.55
N ALA A 146 -13.22 -5.59 2.31
CA ALA A 146 -13.90 -6.63 1.56
C ALA A 146 -13.79 -7.99 2.25
N SER A 147 -12.57 -8.38 2.67
CA SER A 147 -12.32 -9.62 3.41
C SER A 147 -13.12 -9.68 4.70
N ALA A 148 -13.15 -8.59 5.47
CA ALA A 148 -13.97 -8.50 6.69
C ALA A 148 -15.48 -8.69 6.40
N ALA A 149 -16.00 -8.03 5.35
CA ALA A 149 -17.40 -8.19 4.94
C ALA A 149 -17.72 -9.64 4.55
N PHE A 150 -16.84 -10.31 3.80
CA PHE A 150 -17.00 -11.72 3.43
C PHE A 150 -16.94 -12.65 4.64
N GLN A 151 -16.00 -12.45 5.56
CA GLN A 151 -15.89 -13.25 6.78
C GLN A 151 -17.15 -13.13 7.65
N ILE A 152 -17.65 -11.90 7.87
CA ILE A 152 -18.91 -11.68 8.61
C ILE A 152 -20.09 -12.33 7.86
N GLY A 153 -20.13 -12.19 6.53
CA GLY A 153 -21.13 -12.83 5.68
C GLY A 153 -21.16 -14.36 5.85
N ILE A 154 -19.99 -15.02 5.87
CA ILE A 154 -19.87 -16.47 6.10
C ILE A 154 -20.39 -16.86 7.49
N VAL A 155 -20.06 -16.08 8.52
CA VAL A 155 -20.54 -16.34 9.90
C VAL A 155 -22.07 -16.24 9.97
N LEU A 156 -22.67 -15.23 9.35
CA LEU A 156 -24.13 -15.06 9.34
C LEU A 156 -24.85 -16.14 8.52
N ALA A 157 -24.29 -16.54 7.38
CA ALA A 157 -24.82 -17.66 6.61
C ALA A 157 -24.74 -18.97 7.41
N SER A 158 -23.62 -19.22 8.10
CA SER A 158 -23.46 -20.38 8.97
C SER A 158 -24.46 -20.37 10.13
N ALA A 159 -24.71 -19.20 10.75
CA ALA A 159 -25.72 -19.03 11.79
C ALA A 159 -27.14 -19.28 11.27
N THR A 160 -27.43 -18.98 10.00
CA THR A 160 -28.73 -19.30 9.37
C THR A 160 -29.00 -20.80 9.39
N ILE A 161 -28.00 -21.63 9.07
CA ILE A 161 -28.13 -23.10 9.07
C ILE A 161 -28.49 -23.63 10.46
N ILE A 162 -27.89 -23.04 11.51
CA ILE A 162 -28.09 -23.49 12.90
C ILE A 162 -29.42 -22.98 13.46
N THR A 163 -29.77 -21.72 13.19
CA THR A 163 -30.92 -21.04 13.83
C THR A 163 -32.22 -21.12 13.02
N GLY A 164 -32.14 -21.42 11.71
CA GLY A 164 -33.28 -21.37 10.79
C GLY A 164 -33.75 -19.96 10.42
N ILE A 165 -33.09 -18.90 10.89
CA ILE A 165 -33.54 -17.52 10.66
C ILE A 165 -33.10 -17.04 9.27
N ILE A 166 -34.00 -17.09 8.29
CA ILE A 166 -33.75 -16.69 6.88
C ILE A 166 -33.25 -15.24 6.74
N ALA A 167 -33.63 -14.33 7.66
CA ALA A 167 -33.16 -12.95 7.64
C ALA A 167 -31.61 -12.84 7.71
N LEU A 168 -30.95 -13.78 8.40
CA LEU A 168 -29.49 -13.82 8.48
C LEU A 168 -28.84 -14.13 7.12
N ALA A 169 -29.49 -14.96 6.29
CA ALA A 169 -29.02 -15.25 4.94
C ALA A 169 -29.12 -14.03 4.02
N TRP A 170 -30.17 -13.21 4.16
CA TRP A 170 -30.30 -11.96 3.42
C TRP A 170 -29.22 -10.95 3.79
N ILE A 171 -28.94 -10.80 5.09
CA ILE A 171 -27.86 -9.91 5.56
C ILE A 171 -26.50 -10.44 5.08
N SER A 172 -26.28 -11.75 5.12
CA SER A 172 -25.08 -12.38 4.56
C SER A 172 -24.92 -12.08 3.07
N GLY A 173 -25.98 -12.23 2.28
CA GLY A 173 -25.98 -11.89 0.85
C GLY A 173 -25.68 -10.40 0.60
N LEU A 174 -26.25 -9.50 1.41
CA LEU A 174 -25.96 -8.06 1.32
C LEU A 174 -24.49 -7.75 1.63
N LEU A 175 -23.92 -8.38 2.66
CA LEU A 175 -22.50 -8.23 2.99
C LEU A 175 -21.59 -8.82 1.91
N ALA A 176 -21.99 -9.91 1.27
CA ALA A 176 -21.27 -10.46 0.13
C ALA A 176 -21.24 -9.47 -1.04
N LEU A 177 -22.37 -8.85 -1.36
CA LEU A 177 -22.43 -7.81 -2.40
C LEU A 177 -21.60 -6.58 -2.02
N ALA A 178 -21.65 -6.15 -0.76
CA ALA A 178 -20.81 -5.06 -0.27
C ALA A 178 -19.31 -5.40 -0.37
N GLY A 179 -18.92 -6.62 0.00
CA GLY A 179 -17.55 -7.11 -0.13
C GLY A 179 -17.07 -7.08 -1.57
N VAL A 180 -17.87 -7.59 -2.52
CA VAL A 180 -17.56 -7.50 -3.96
C VAL A 180 -17.41 -6.04 -4.40
N GLY A 181 -18.28 -5.16 -3.94
CA GLY A 181 -18.18 -3.72 -4.18
C GLY A 181 -16.85 -3.14 -3.71
N PHE A 182 -16.41 -3.43 -2.48
CA PHE A 182 -15.12 -3.00 -1.97
C PHE A 182 -13.93 -3.60 -2.73
N THR A 183 -13.99 -4.88 -3.14
CA THR A 183 -12.94 -5.50 -3.96
C THR A 183 -12.81 -4.78 -5.31
N VAL A 184 -13.93 -4.47 -5.97
CA VAL A 184 -13.94 -3.76 -7.27
C VAL A 184 -13.45 -2.33 -7.11
N LEU A 185 -13.88 -1.61 -6.06
CA LEU A 185 -13.39 -0.27 -5.76
C LEU A 185 -11.89 -0.26 -5.48
N GLY A 186 -11.37 -1.24 -4.74
CA GLY A 186 -9.94 -1.42 -4.53
C GLY A 186 -9.15 -1.62 -5.83
N MET A 187 -9.71 -2.31 -6.82
CA MET A 187 -9.06 -2.51 -8.11
C MET A 187 -9.08 -1.26 -9.01
N VAL A 188 -10.23 -0.59 -9.11
CA VAL A 188 -10.49 0.43 -10.14
C VAL A 188 -10.28 1.86 -9.62
N ALA A 189 -10.65 2.13 -8.37
CA ALA A 189 -10.64 3.46 -7.80
C ALA A 189 -10.18 3.46 -6.34
N PRO A 190 -8.94 3.04 -6.06
CA PRO A 190 -8.43 2.88 -4.69
C PRO A 190 -8.34 4.19 -3.89
N HIS A 191 -8.49 5.35 -4.55
CA HIS A 191 -8.53 6.66 -3.89
C HIS A 191 -9.96 7.21 -3.73
N ALA A 192 -10.98 6.54 -4.26
CA ALA A 192 -12.37 7.03 -4.22
C ALA A 192 -12.96 7.05 -2.80
N LEU A 193 -12.40 6.22 -1.91
CA LEU A 193 -12.75 6.17 -0.51
C LEU A 193 -11.49 6.53 0.28
N HIS A 194 -11.32 7.81 0.58
CA HIS A 194 -10.40 8.24 1.64
C HIS A 194 -10.95 7.73 2.98
N LEU A 195 -10.64 6.48 3.31
CA LEU A 195 -10.82 5.96 4.66
C LEU A 195 -9.74 6.61 5.52
N ALA A 196 -10.09 7.74 6.14
CA ALA A 196 -9.41 8.25 7.31
C ALA A 196 -9.73 7.30 8.47
N LEU A 197 -9.01 6.20 8.54
CA LEU A 197 -8.93 5.35 9.72
C LEU A 197 -7.61 5.65 10.44
#